data_AF-A0A535FGS7-F1
#
_entry.id   AF-A0A535FGS7-F1
#
_cell.length_a   1.000
_cell.length_b   1.000
_cell.length_c   1.000
_cell.angle_alpha   90.00
_cell.angle_beta   90.00
_cell.angle_gamma   90.00
#
_symmetry.space_group_name_H-M   'P 1'
#
loop_
_entity.id
_entity.type
_entity.pdbx_description
1 polymer ?
#
loop_
_entity_poly.entity_id
_entity_poly.type
_entity_poly.pdbx_seq_one_letter_code
_entity_poly.pdbx_strand_id
1 'polypeptide(L)'
;GSHKGRRKQSKAKNLLDTLLGRAEQVLALLDDLRIPFTNNQAERDLRWAKVQQKISGTFRSVTGVAAFCRIRSYLSTMHKQGHPMLSALTAVFHGQPLPLAWAPE
;
A
#
# COMPACT_ATOMS: atom_id res chain seq x y z
N GLY A 1 11.00 -13.22 46.34
CA GLY A 1 11.40 -14.16 45.28
C GLY A 1 11.23 -13.48 43.94
N SER A 2 12.26 -13.51 43.08
CA SER A 2 12.22 -12.84 41.77
C SER A 2 11.19 -13.53 40.87
N HIS A 3 10.05 -12.88 40.62
CA HIS A 3 9.06 -13.36 39.65
C HIS A 3 9.68 -13.25 38.25
N LYS A 4 10.11 -14.38 37.70
CA LYS A 4 10.63 -14.47 36.34
C LYS A 4 9.49 -14.08 35.39
N GLY A 5 9.66 -12.95 34.68
CA GLY A 5 8.67 -12.45 33.72
C GLY A 5 8.32 -13.48 32.63
N ARG A 6 7.17 -13.29 31.98
CA ARG A 6 6.67 -14.21 30.95
C ARG A 6 7.71 -14.42 29.86
N ARG A 7 8.00 -15.69 29.53
CA ARG A 7 8.93 -16.04 28.45
C ARG A 7 8.50 -15.38 27.14
N LYS A 8 9.45 -14.73 26.46
CA LYS A 8 9.23 -14.11 25.16
C LYS A 8 8.80 -15.16 24.15
N GLN A 9 7.74 -14.84 23.40
CA GLN A 9 7.24 -15.69 22.34
C GLN A 9 8.21 -15.76 21.15
N SER A 10 8.25 -16.91 20.46
CA SER A 10 9.09 -17.08 19.27
C SER A 10 8.57 -16.25 18.09
N LYS A 11 9.46 -15.91 17.16
CA LYS A 11 9.08 -15.20 15.92
C LYS A 11 8.05 -15.98 15.11
N ALA A 12 8.19 -17.31 15.03
CA ALA A 12 7.27 -18.18 14.30
C ALA A 12 5.86 -18.14 14.90
N LYS A 13 5.74 -18.19 16.23
CA LYS A 13 4.43 -18.11 16.88
C LYS A 13 3.81 -16.71 16.75
N ASN A 14 4.59 -15.64 16.84
CA ASN A 14 4.08 -14.28 16.57
C ASN A 14 3.53 -14.15 15.14
N LEU A 15 4.23 -14.74 14.16
CA LEU A 15 3.77 -14.76 12.77
C LEU A 15 2.46 -15.54 12.66
N LEU A 16 2.40 -16.75 13.21
CA LEU A 16 1.19 -17.57 13.21
C LEU A 16 0.00 -16.83 13.84
N ASP A 17 0.17 -16.27 15.04
CA ASP A 17 -0.91 -15.54 15.73
C ASP A 17 -1.39 -14.34 14.91
N THR A 18 -0.48 -13.66 14.21
CA THR A 18 -0.83 -12.53 13.32
C THR A 18 -1.61 -13.00 12.09
N LEU A 19 -1.19 -14.12 11.48
CA LEU A 19 -1.88 -14.70 10.32
C LEU A 19 -3.26 -15.22 10.71
N LEU A 20 -3.40 -15.90 11.86
CA LEU A 20 -4.68 -16.37 12.38
C LEU A 20 -5.62 -15.20 12.69
N GLY A 21 -5.12 -14.14 13.33
CA GLY A 21 -5.90 -12.94 13.60
C GLY A 21 -6.31 -12.15 12.34
N ARG A 22 -5.79 -12.51 11.17
CA ARG A 22 -6.09 -11.90 9.86
C ARG A 22 -6.42 -12.93 8.79
N ALA A 23 -6.90 -14.10 9.21
CA ALA A 23 -7.06 -15.25 8.32
C ALA A 23 -7.97 -14.92 7.12
N GLU A 24 -9.06 -14.19 7.35
CA GLU A 24 -9.96 -13.72 6.30
C GLU A 24 -9.23 -12.88 5.24
N GLN A 25 -8.39 -11.92 5.64
CA GLN A 25 -7.68 -11.07 4.67
C GLN A 25 -6.54 -11.82 3.97
N VAL A 26 -5.88 -12.73 4.67
CA VAL A 26 -4.77 -13.54 4.12
C VAL A 26 -5.29 -14.55 3.10
N LEU A 27 -6.48 -15.11 3.35
CA LEU A 27 -7.08 -16.15 2.53
C LEU A 27 -8.15 -15.64 1.57
N ALA A 28 -8.41 -14.32 1.52
CA ALA A 28 -9.46 -13.72 0.68
C ALA A 28 -9.40 -14.12 -0.80
N LEU A 29 -8.22 -14.42 -1.34
CA LEU A 29 -8.05 -14.97 -2.70
C LEU A 29 -8.87 -16.24 -2.94
N LEU A 30 -9.04 -17.09 -1.90
CA LEU A 30 -9.77 -18.35 -2.03
C LEU A 30 -11.25 -18.13 -2.33
N ASP A 31 -11.79 -17.00 -1.88
CA ASP A 31 -13.18 -16.60 -2.10
C ASP A 31 -13.34 -15.63 -3.28
N ASP A 32 -12.35 -14.77 -3.54
CA ASP A 32 -12.33 -13.80 -4.64
C ASP A 32 -11.04 -13.89 -5.48
N LEU A 33 -11.15 -14.55 -6.63
CA LEU A 33 -10.04 -14.76 -7.56
C LEU A 33 -9.52 -13.48 -8.24
N ARG A 34 -10.21 -12.33 -8.07
CA ARG A 34 -9.71 -11.03 -8.55
C ARG A 34 -8.57 -10.51 -7.67
N ILE A 35 -8.46 -10.99 -6.43
CA ILE A 35 -7.37 -10.67 -5.53
C ILE A 35 -6.14 -11.46 -5.99
N PRO A 36 -4.97 -10.84 -6.23
CA PRO A 36 -3.79 -11.58 -6.63
C PRO A 36 -3.18 -12.38 -5.46
N PHE A 37 -2.60 -13.55 -5.74
CA PHE A 37 -1.86 -14.35 -4.75
C PHE A 37 -0.62 -13.64 -4.18
N THR A 38 -0.07 -12.68 -4.92
CA THR A 38 1.14 -11.94 -4.52
C THR A 38 0.81 -10.54 -4.03
N ASN A 39 1.54 -10.06 -3.02
CA ASN A 39 1.46 -8.68 -2.53
C ASN A 39 2.37 -7.70 -3.33
N ASN A 40 2.99 -8.15 -4.43
CA ASN A 40 3.99 -7.39 -5.19
C ASN A 40 3.52 -5.97 -5.54
N GLN A 41 2.25 -5.82 -5.88
CA GLN A 41 1.69 -4.51 -6.24
C GLN A 41 1.71 -3.54 -5.05
N ALA A 42 1.24 -3.99 -3.88
CA ALA A 42 1.24 -3.19 -2.66
C ALA A 42 2.68 -2.84 -2.22
N GLU A 43 3.61 -3.79 -2.33
CA GLU A 43 5.02 -3.55 -2.01
C GLU A 43 5.65 -2.52 -2.95
N ARG A 44 5.40 -2.63 -4.26
CA ARG A 44 5.81 -1.62 -5.23
C ARG A 44 5.28 -0.28 -4.80
N ASP A 45 3.97 -0.12 -4.62
CA ASP A 45 3.34 1.17 -4.28
C ASP A 45 3.98 1.84 -3.05
N LEU A 46 4.34 1.06 -2.02
CA LEU A 46 5.01 1.55 -0.81
C LEU A 46 6.51 1.81 -1.00
N ARG A 47 7.17 1.13 -1.93
CA ARG A 47 8.62 1.24 -2.15
C ARG A 47 9.05 2.67 -2.45
N TRP A 48 8.26 3.44 -3.18
CA TRP A 48 8.58 4.83 -3.48
C TRP A 48 8.66 5.70 -2.23
N ALA A 49 7.84 5.45 -1.20
CA ALA A 49 7.95 6.14 0.07
C ALA A 49 9.29 5.83 0.77
N LYS A 50 9.73 4.56 0.71
CA LYS A 50 11.02 4.16 1.26
C LYS A 50 12.20 4.74 0.49
N VAL A 51 12.11 4.78 -0.85
CA VAL A 51 13.10 5.45 -1.72
C VAL A 51 13.21 6.92 -1.37
N GLN A 52 12.07 7.60 -1.18
CA GLN A 52 12.05 9.02 -0.80
C GLN A 52 12.79 9.27 0.52
N GLN A 53 12.54 8.43 1.53
CA GLN A 53 13.22 8.51 2.82
C GLN A 53 14.71 8.17 2.75
N LYS A 54 15.10 7.18 1.93
CA LYS A 54 16.46 6.63 1.92
C LYS A 54 17.43 7.46 1.07
N ILE A 55 17.01 7.89 -0.12
CA ILE A 55 17.95 8.42 -1.13
C ILE A 55 17.48 9.67 -1.88
N SER A 56 16.25 10.17 -1.66
CA SER A 56 15.72 11.33 -2.40
C SER A 56 15.40 12.49 -1.45
N GLY A 57 16.37 12.87 -0.61
CA GLY A 57 16.31 14.07 0.23
C GLY A 57 15.38 14.01 1.45
N THR A 58 14.72 12.87 1.69
CA THR A 58 13.71 12.62 2.73
C THR A 58 12.54 13.62 2.74
N PHE A 59 11.57 13.42 3.62
CA PHE A 59 10.47 14.38 3.80
C PHE A 59 10.85 15.43 4.85
N ARG A 60 10.61 16.70 4.54
CA ARG A 60 10.93 17.84 5.42
C ARG A 60 9.70 18.43 6.13
N SER A 61 8.50 18.03 5.72
CA SER A 61 7.24 18.48 6.32
C SER A 61 6.14 17.45 6.12
N VAL A 62 5.14 17.47 7.00
CA VAL A 62 3.92 16.65 6.87
C VAL A 62 3.17 16.99 5.59
N THR A 63 3.12 18.26 5.21
CA THR A 63 2.52 18.71 3.94
C THR A 63 3.18 18.06 2.72
N GLY A 64 4.52 17.94 2.72
CA GLY A 64 5.25 17.26 1.65
C GLY A 64 4.96 15.76 1.59
N VAL A 65 4.81 15.09 2.75
CA VAL A 65 4.36 13.70 2.82
C VAL A 65 2.96 13.55 2.23
N ALA A 66 2.03 14.42 2.63
CA ALA A 66 0.64 14.37 2.16
C ALA A 66 0.56 14.58 0.63
N ALA A 67 1.28 15.57 0.09
CA ALA A 67 1.35 15.81 -1.34
C ALA A 67 1.91 14.60 -2.10
N PHE A 68 3.01 14.01 -1.60
CA PHE A 68 3.60 12.81 -2.18
C PHE A 68 2.60 11.64 -2.20
N CYS A 69 1.95 11.35 -1.07
CA CYS A 69 0.95 10.29 -0.98
C CYS A 69 -0.22 10.53 -1.91
N ARG A 70 -0.71 11.77 -2.03
CA ARG A 70 -1.81 12.14 -2.94
C ARG A 70 -1.45 11.89 -4.40
N ILE A 71 -0.29 12.35 -4.84
CA ILE A 71 0.16 12.16 -6.24
C ILE A 71 0.34 10.66 -6.54
N ARG A 72 1.02 9.94 -5.65
CA ARG A 72 1.33 8.52 -5.85
C ARG A 72 0.07 7.64 -5.82
N SER A 73 -0.85 7.91 -4.91
CA SER A 73 -2.12 7.18 -4.82
C SER A 73 -3.01 7.41 -6.04
N TYR A 74 -3.10 8.66 -6.54
CA TYR A 74 -3.81 8.95 -7.78
C TYR A 74 -3.23 8.18 -8.96
N LEU A 75 -1.91 8.28 -9.20
CA LEU A 75 -1.26 7.62 -10.34
C LEU A 75 -1.34 6.09 -10.26
N SER A 76 -1.14 5.51 -9.07
CA SER A 76 -1.31 4.06 -8.85
C SER A 76 -2.75 3.64 -9.16
N THR A 77 -3.75 4.43 -8.77
CA THR A 77 -5.16 4.14 -9.04
C THR A 77 -5.48 4.21 -10.53
N MET A 78 -5.04 5.26 -11.21
CA MET A 78 -5.21 5.40 -12.66
C MET A 78 -4.57 4.24 -13.42
N HIS A 79 -3.40 3.78 -12.97
CA HIS A 79 -2.72 2.65 -13.58
C HIS A 79 -3.51 1.35 -13.40
N LYS A 80 -4.03 1.12 -12.19
CA LYS A 80 -4.88 -0.05 -11.88
C LYS A 80 -6.18 -0.07 -12.68
N GLN A 81 -6.71 1.10 -13.03
CA GLN A 81 -7.90 1.24 -13.88
C GLN A 81 -7.59 1.18 -15.38
N GLY A 82 -6.33 0.94 -15.77
CA GLY A 82 -5.93 0.83 -17.18
C GLY A 82 -5.74 2.16 -17.90
N HIS A 83 -5.77 3.29 -17.20
CA HIS A 83 -5.55 4.59 -17.83
C HIS A 83 -4.06 4.83 -18.16
N PRO A 84 -3.74 5.42 -19.32
CA PRO A 84 -2.39 5.86 -19.63
C PRO A 84 -1.92 6.95 -18.66
N MET A 85 -0.70 6.83 -18.13
CA MET A 85 -0.16 7.76 -17.13
C MET A 85 -0.03 9.19 -17.65
N LEU A 86 0.38 9.37 -18.90
CA LEU A 86 0.47 10.70 -19.50
C LEU A 86 -0.90 11.36 -19.58
N SER A 87 -1.92 10.64 -20.05
CA SER A 87 -3.30 11.14 -20.11
C SER A 87 -3.82 11.51 -18.72
N ALA A 88 -3.58 10.67 -17.71
CA ALA A 88 -3.96 10.97 -16.33
C ALA A 88 -3.30 12.24 -15.78
N LEU A 89 -2.03 12.50 -16.10
CA LEU A 89 -1.31 13.71 -15.72
C LEU A 89 -1.82 14.93 -16.48
N THR A 90 -1.98 14.83 -17.79
CA THR A 90 -2.53 15.89 -18.65
C THR A 90 -3.89 16.35 -18.14
N ALA A 91 -4.78 15.40 -17.80
CA ALA A 91 -6.11 15.67 -17.26
C ALA A 91 -6.05 16.48 -15.94
N VAL A 92 -5.12 16.14 -15.03
CA VAL A 92 -4.90 16.89 -13.79
C VAL A 92 -4.47 18.34 -14.07
N PHE A 93 -3.54 18.55 -15.00
CA PHE A 93 -3.05 19.90 -15.33
C PHE A 93 -4.08 20.77 -16.06
N HIS A 94 -5.04 20.15 -16.76
CA HIS A 94 -6.20 20.86 -17.31
C HIS A 94 -7.33 21.09 -16.29
N GLY A 95 -7.16 20.71 -15.03
CA GLY A 95 -8.18 20.86 -14.00
C GLY A 95 -9.37 19.90 -14.17
N GLN A 96 -9.18 18.79 -14.90
CA GLN A 96 -10.18 17.78 -15.20
C GLN A 96 -9.63 16.39 -14.83
N PRO A 97 -9.30 16.12 -13.55
CA PRO A 97 -8.73 14.83 -13.16
C PRO A 97 -9.67 13.67 -13.49
N LEU A 98 -9.09 12.53 -13.90
CA LEU A 98 -9.88 11.33 -14.19
C LEU A 98 -10.58 10.81 -12.92
N PRO A 99 -11.80 10.27 -13.05
CA PRO A 99 -12.59 9.83 -11.91
C PRO A 99 -11.96 8.64 -11.20
N LEU A 100 -11.98 8.66 -9.86
CA LEU A 100 -11.61 7.50 -9.05
C LEU A 100 -12.77 6.48 -9.06
N ALA A 101 -12.76 5.54 -10.00
CA ALA A 101 -13.67 4.40 -9.96
C ALA A 101 -13.29 3.44 -8.81
N TRP A 102 -14.15 3.33 -7.79
CA TRP A 102 -13.94 2.42 -6.65
C TRP A 102 -14.27 0.95 -6.98
N ALA A 103 -14.82 0.68 -8.17
CA ALA A 103 -15.09 -0.67 -8.66
C ALA A 103 -14.72 -0.77 -10.16
N PRO A 104 -14.14 -1.89 -10.61
CA PRO A 104 -14.29 -2.30 -12.00
C PRO A 104 -15.71 -2.83 -12.20
N GLU A 105 -16.35 -2.46 -13.31
CA GLU A 105 -17.46 -3.25 -13.88
C GLU A 105 -16.99 -4.67 -14.17
#